data_AF-Q0CSV8-F1
#
_entry.id   AF-Q0CSV8-F1
#
_cell.length_a   1.000
_cell.length_b   1.000
_cell.length_c   1.000
_cell.angle_alpha   90.00
_cell.angle_beta   90.00
_cell.angle_gamma   90.00
#
_symmetry.space_group_name_H-M   'P 1'
#
loop_
_entity.id
_entity.type
_entity.pdbx_description
1 polymer ?
#
loop_
_entity_poly.entity_id
_entity_poly.type
_entity_poly.pdbx_seq_one_letter_code
_entity_poly.pdbx_strand_id
1 'polypeptide(L)'
;MPYTTPASQFLYGTSAVEAALRCGRRQLYKLYLYQAADEPLSPAKVVLRKLALSKGIPVKMAFAGWDRLFDKVSMGRAHNGCVLETSPLPRLPVKSLLEASPADDRFYVELAPQSREEAVVNGTNNQITINHSQLRRRYPVVVLLDGVVDPGNLGAIIRSAYYLGVDAIVFAGRNSAPLSATAVKSSAALPLNTLIPPL
;
A
#
# COMPACT_ATOMS: atom_id res chain seq x y z
N MET A 1 10.18 17.92 5.22
CA MET A 1 9.48 17.91 3.92
C MET A 1 8.10 18.47 4.12
N PRO A 2 7.57 19.25 3.18
CA PRO A 2 6.18 19.70 3.26
C PRO A 2 5.26 18.49 3.07
N TYR A 3 4.15 18.48 3.83
CA TYR A 3 3.06 17.54 3.66
C TYR A 3 2.05 18.15 2.69
N THR A 4 1.66 17.40 1.66
CA THR A 4 0.58 17.78 0.73
C THR A 4 -0.76 17.77 1.45
N THR A 5 -0.96 16.83 2.38
CA THR A 5 -2.17 16.70 3.20
C THR A 5 -1.80 16.34 4.65
N PRO A 6 -2.63 16.64 5.65
CA PRO A 6 -2.39 16.22 7.04
C PRO A 6 -2.28 14.69 7.21
N ALA A 7 -2.89 13.91 6.32
CA ALA A 7 -2.85 12.45 6.32
C ALA A 7 -1.69 11.86 5.49
N SER A 8 -0.84 12.68 4.86
CA SER A 8 0.25 12.19 4.02
C SER A 8 1.22 11.28 4.80
N GLN A 9 1.57 10.15 4.19
CA GLN A 9 2.57 9.19 4.67
C GLN A 9 3.78 9.14 3.75
N PHE A 10 4.94 8.80 4.30
CA PHE A 10 6.16 8.63 3.54
C PHE A 10 6.55 7.16 3.44
N LEU A 11 6.67 6.67 2.20
CA LEU A 11 7.29 5.39 1.87
C LEU A 11 8.77 5.62 1.52
N TYR A 12 9.64 4.72 1.92
CA TYR A 12 11.08 4.87 1.72
C TYR A 12 11.75 3.55 1.35
N GLY A 13 12.85 3.66 0.60
CA GLY A 13 13.55 2.52 0.02
C GLY A 13 13.04 2.13 -1.36
N THR A 14 13.97 1.71 -2.22
CA THR A 14 13.73 1.48 -3.64
C THR A 14 12.57 0.53 -3.93
N SER A 15 12.53 -0.64 -3.28
CA SER A 15 11.48 -1.65 -3.51
C SER A 15 10.09 -1.19 -3.07
N ALA A 16 9.98 -0.52 -1.92
CA ALA A 16 8.67 -0.04 -1.43
C ALA A 16 8.11 1.06 -2.33
N VAL A 17 8.98 1.98 -2.76
CA VAL A 17 8.61 3.05 -3.68
C VAL A 17 8.24 2.49 -5.06
N GLU A 18 8.99 1.53 -5.58
CA GLU A 18 8.66 0.87 -6.86
C GLU A 18 7.30 0.17 -6.80
N ALA A 19 7.07 -0.63 -5.75
CA ALA A 19 5.81 -1.35 -5.56
C ALA A 19 4.62 -0.39 -5.48
N ALA A 20 4.74 0.71 -4.73
CA ALA A 20 3.69 1.72 -4.62
C ALA A 20 3.39 2.39 -5.96
N LEU A 21 4.44 2.76 -6.71
CA LEU A 21 4.30 3.35 -8.04
C LEU A 21 3.61 2.37 -9.00
N ARG A 22 3.96 1.08 -8.99
CA ARG A 22 3.36 0.06 -9.87
C ARG A 22 1.88 -0.20 -9.53
N CYS A 23 1.58 -0.45 -8.25
CA CYS A 23 0.24 -0.87 -7.84
C CYS A 23 -0.81 0.25 -7.87
N GLY A 24 -0.43 1.51 -7.66
CA GLY A 24 -1.37 2.64 -7.74
C GLY A 24 -2.52 2.60 -6.72
N ARG A 25 -2.39 1.79 -5.66
CA ARG A 25 -3.40 1.62 -4.60
C ARG A 25 -3.46 2.79 -3.61
N ARG A 26 -2.56 3.75 -3.72
CA ARG A 26 -2.51 4.96 -2.88
C ARG A 26 -2.54 6.16 -3.81
N GLN A 27 -3.05 7.29 -3.33
CA GLN A 27 -2.79 8.54 -4.01
C GLN A 27 -1.30 8.86 -3.85
N LEU A 28 -0.62 9.13 -4.96
CA LEU A 28 0.81 9.36 -5.01
C LEU A 28 1.04 10.85 -5.23
N TYR A 29 1.70 11.53 -4.29
CA TYR A 29 1.80 12.98 -4.31
C TYR A 29 3.12 13.48 -4.90
N LYS A 30 4.25 12.96 -4.41
CA LYS A 30 5.57 13.43 -4.84
C LYS A 30 6.66 12.40 -4.55
N LEU A 31 7.54 12.18 -5.52
CA LEU A 31 8.75 11.38 -5.35
C LEU A 31 9.94 12.28 -5.06
N TYR A 32 10.70 11.98 -4.02
CA TYR A 32 11.96 12.63 -3.68
C TYR A 32 13.11 11.66 -3.92
N LEU A 33 14.09 12.06 -4.73
CA LEU A 33 15.28 11.28 -5.03
C LEU A 33 16.52 12.03 -4.59
N TYR A 34 17.25 11.46 -3.63
CA TYR A 34 18.53 11.98 -3.19
C TYR A 34 19.64 11.59 -4.17
N GLN A 35 20.49 12.55 -4.50
CA GLN A 35 21.70 12.37 -5.30
C GLN A 35 22.85 13.08 -4.59
N ALA A 36 23.96 12.36 -4.39
CA ALA A 36 25.19 12.97 -3.89
C ALA A 36 25.79 13.90 -4.96
N ALA A 37 26.56 14.90 -4.53
CA ALA A 37 27.28 15.76 -5.47
C ALA A 37 28.19 14.88 -6.35
N ASP A 38 28.16 15.12 -7.67
CA ASP A 38 29.02 14.49 -8.67
C ASP A 38 28.83 12.97 -8.91
N GLU A 39 27.82 12.34 -8.29
CA GLU A 39 27.49 10.94 -8.55
C GLU A 39 26.27 10.82 -9.48
N PRO A 40 26.32 10.01 -10.56
CA PRO A 40 25.13 9.77 -11.38
C PRO A 40 24.04 9.06 -10.58
N LEU A 41 22.79 9.23 -11.02
CA LEU A 41 21.68 8.51 -10.42
C LEU A 41 21.83 7.00 -10.65
N SER A 42 21.72 6.22 -9.58
CA SER A 42 21.77 4.76 -9.71
C SER A 42 20.69 4.23 -10.65
N PRO A 43 20.93 3.10 -11.35
CA PRO A 43 19.96 2.54 -12.30
C PRO A 43 18.55 2.36 -11.71
N ALA A 44 18.47 1.92 -10.45
CA ALA A 44 17.20 1.78 -9.73
C ALA A 44 16.46 3.13 -9.60
N LYS A 45 17.17 4.21 -9.23
CA LYS A 45 16.56 5.55 -9.11
C LYS A 45 16.13 6.10 -10.47
N VAL A 46 16.86 5.79 -11.55
CA VAL A 46 16.46 6.14 -12.92
C VAL A 46 15.14 5.47 -13.28
N VAL A 47 14.98 4.18 -12.98
CA VAL A 47 13.73 3.44 -13.20
C VAL A 47 12.58 4.06 -12.40
N LEU A 48 12.78 4.35 -11.11
CA LEU A 48 11.78 5.00 -10.27
C LEU A 48 11.36 6.38 -10.80
N ARG A 49 12.33 7.19 -11.24
CA ARG A 49 12.07 8.50 -11.85
C ARG A 49 11.20 8.36 -13.10
N LYS A 50 11.54 7.43 -14.01
CA LYS A 50 10.76 7.17 -15.23
C LYS A 50 9.33 6.73 -14.90
N LEU A 51 9.17 5.82 -13.94
CA LEU A 51 7.86 5.31 -13.53
C LEU A 51 6.98 6.37 -12.84
N ALA A 52 7.59 7.26 -12.06
CA ALA A 52 6.86 8.38 -11.46
C ALA A 52 6.39 9.38 -12.52
N LEU A 53 7.28 9.77 -13.44
CA LEU A 53 6.96 10.70 -14.52
C LEU A 53 5.88 10.15 -15.46
N SER A 54 5.93 8.86 -15.81
CA SER A 54 4.89 8.24 -16.65
C SER A 54 3.50 8.23 -16.02
N LYS A 55 3.42 8.38 -14.69
CA LYS A 55 2.17 8.50 -13.92
C LYS A 55 1.81 9.95 -13.58
N GLY A 56 2.54 10.92 -14.12
CA GLY A 56 2.32 12.35 -13.85
C GLY A 56 2.69 12.78 -12.43
N ILE A 57 3.50 11.99 -11.71
CA ILE A 57 3.89 12.28 -10.33
C ILE A 57 5.11 13.20 -10.34
N PRO A 58 5.06 14.36 -9.67
CA PRO A 58 6.20 15.26 -9.56
C PRO A 58 7.40 14.56 -8.91
N VAL A 59 8.58 14.73 -9.51
CA VAL A 59 9.85 14.23 -8.98
C VAL A 59 10.71 15.41 -8.54
N LYS A 60 11.07 15.45 -7.26
CA LYS A 60 12.00 16.43 -6.70
C LYS A 60 13.36 15.79 -6.47
N MET A 61 14.37 16.32 -7.14
CA MET A 61 15.75 15.99 -6.85
C MET A 61 16.16 16.66 -5.53
N ALA A 62 16.70 15.86 -4.63
CA ALA A 62 17.18 16.25 -3.33
C ALA A 62 18.71 16.19 -3.33
N PHE A 63 19.35 17.24 -2.83
CA PHE A 63 20.80 17.40 -2.80
C PHE A 63 21.24 17.88 -1.41
N ALA A 64 22.52 17.72 -1.09
CA ALA A 64 23.11 18.16 0.19
C ALA A 64 22.35 17.59 1.42
N GLY A 65 22.19 18.37 2.50
CA GLY A 65 21.65 17.96 3.82
C GLY A 65 20.23 17.34 3.86
N TRP A 66 19.66 17.00 2.71
CA TRP A 66 18.47 16.18 2.56
C TRP A 66 18.68 14.72 2.97
N ASP A 67 19.92 14.22 3.01
CA ASP A 67 20.28 12.91 3.56
C ASP A 67 19.77 12.75 5.00
N ARG A 68 20.11 13.69 5.89
CA ARG A 68 19.67 13.72 7.29
C ARG A 68 18.16 13.82 7.41
N LEU A 69 17.53 14.52 6.47
CA LEU A 69 16.08 14.62 6.43
C LEU A 69 15.46 13.27 6.06
N PHE A 70 16.02 12.56 5.09
CA PHE A 70 15.57 11.22 4.70
C PHE A 70 15.76 10.23 5.86
N ASP A 71 16.87 10.30 6.58
CA ASP A 71 17.10 9.50 7.80
C ASP A 71 16.05 9.78 8.88
N LYS A 72 15.71 11.05 9.10
CA LYS A 72 14.65 11.41 10.05
C LYS A 72 13.29 10.85 9.62
N VAL A 73 12.97 10.93 8.33
CA VAL A 73 11.71 10.42 7.77
C VAL A 73 11.65 8.89 7.80
N SER A 74 12.78 8.20 7.59
CA SER A 74 12.86 6.75 7.64
C SER A 74 13.06 6.18 9.05
N MET A 75 13.17 7.05 10.06
CA MET A 75 13.54 6.69 11.44
C MET A 75 14.84 5.87 11.49
N GLY A 76 15.85 6.31 10.73
CA GLY A 76 17.16 5.66 10.62
C GLY A 76 17.17 4.35 9.83
N ARG A 77 16.05 3.96 9.20
CA ARG A 77 15.99 2.75 8.36
C ARG A 77 16.50 3.04 6.95
N ALA A 78 16.99 2.00 6.29
CA ALA A 78 17.48 2.07 4.92
C ALA A 78 16.44 2.65 3.93
N HIS A 79 16.69 3.88 3.51
CA HIS A 79 15.85 4.64 2.58
C HIS A 79 16.41 4.63 1.13
N ASN A 80 17.67 4.21 0.94
CA ASN A 80 18.34 4.08 -0.37
C ASN A 80 18.29 5.37 -1.22
N GLY A 81 18.24 6.52 -0.56
CA GLY A 81 18.07 7.82 -1.22
C GLY A 81 16.76 7.97 -2.01
N CYS A 82 15.68 7.25 -1.68
CA CYS A 82 14.36 7.51 -2.27
C CYS A 82 13.26 7.55 -1.21
N VAL A 83 12.39 8.55 -1.33
CA VAL A 83 11.22 8.75 -0.46
C VAL A 83 10.04 9.15 -1.32
N LEU A 84 8.90 8.49 -1.15
CA LEU A 84 7.65 8.78 -1.86
C LEU A 84 6.59 9.23 -0.86
N GLU A 85 6.03 10.40 -1.09
CA GLU A 85 4.89 10.90 -0.35
C GLU A 85 3.60 10.35 -0.96
N THR A 86 2.75 9.77 -0.11
CA THR A 86 1.51 9.07 -0.52
C THR A 86 0.38 9.33 0.47
N SER A 87 -0.87 9.09 0.08
CA SER A 87 -1.95 8.88 1.05
C SER A 87 -1.67 7.64 1.91
N PRO A 88 -2.38 7.44 3.04
CA PRO A 88 -2.44 6.15 3.68
C PRO A 88 -2.89 5.06 2.71
N LEU A 89 -2.57 3.81 3.01
CA LEU A 89 -3.15 2.68 2.28
C LEU A 89 -4.68 2.68 2.51
N PRO A 90 -5.51 2.58 1.46
CA PRO A 90 -6.95 2.39 1.59
C PRO A 90 -7.26 1.16 2.45
N ARG A 91 -8.11 1.33 3.45
CA ARG A 91 -8.62 0.27 4.34
C ARG A 91 -10.13 0.41 4.40
N LEU A 92 -10.83 -0.34 3.58
CA LEU A 92 -12.28 -0.22 3.47
C LEU A 92 -12.94 -0.71 4.76
N PRO A 93 -13.70 0.15 5.47
CA PRO A 93 -14.37 -0.26 6.69
C PRO A 93 -15.61 -1.09 6.35
N VAL A 94 -15.69 -2.30 6.89
CA VAL A 94 -16.68 -3.31 6.55
C VAL A 94 -17.35 -3.83 7.82
N LYS A 95 -18.67 -3.66 7.91
CA LYS A 95 -19.50 -4.17 8.99
C LYS A 95 -19.82 -5.66 8.83
N SER A 96 -20.10 -6.10 7.60
CA SER A 96 -20.44 -7.49 7.31
C SER A 96 -20.05 -7.88 5.88
N LEU A 97 -19.78 -9.16 5.67
CA LEU A 97 -19.69 -9.76 4.33
C LEU A 97 -21.09 -10.22 3.94
N LEU A 98 -21.53 -9.90 2.73
CA LEU A 98 -22.82 -10.35 2.21
C LEU A 98 -22.68 -11.73 1.56
N GLU A 99 -23.82 -12.36 1.28
CA GLU A 99 -23.88 -13.63 0.57
C GLU A 99 -23.14 -13.55 -0.77
N ALA A 100 -22.43 -14.61 -1.12
CA ALA A 100 -21.64 -14.69 -2.34
C ALA A 100 -21.90 -16.02 -3.04
N SER A 101 -21.99 -16.01 -4.37
CA SER A 101 -22.12 -17.21 -5.19
C SER A 101 -20.85 -17.47 -6.01
N PRO A 102 -20.51 -18.73 -6.33
CA PRO A 102 -19.46 -19.04 -7.29
C PRO A 102 -19.80 -18.54 -8.70
N ALA A 103 -21.08 -18.30 -8.99
CA ALA A 103 -21.53 -17.74 -10.26
C ALA A 103 -21.30 -16.22 -10.37
N ASP A 104 -20.95 -15.54 -9.28
CA ASP A 104 -20.71 -14.11 -9.31
C ASP A 104 -19.25 -13.82 -9.62
N ASP A 105 -18.98 -12.73 -10.35
CA ASP A 105 -17.61 -12.21 -10.53
C ASP A 105 -17.19 -11.28 -9.39
N ARG A 106 -18.11 -10.96 -8.47
CA ARG A 106 -17.91 -10.05 -7.35
C ARG A 106 -18.74 -10.49 -6.15
N PHE A 107 -18.22 -10.27 -4.95
CA PHE A 107 -19.01 -10.31 -3.72
C PHE A 107 -19.15 -8.92 -3.11
N TYR A 108 -20.15 -8.76 -2.26
CA TYR A 108 -20.52 -7.47 -1.70
C TYR A 108 -20.23 -7.42 -0.21
N VAL A 109 -19.98 -6.21 0.29
CA VAL A 109 -19.78 -5.93 1.71
C VAL A 109 -20.72 -4.83 2.17
N GLU A 110 -21.15 -4.89 3.42
CA GLU A 110 -21.81 -3.77 4.09
C GLU A 110 -20.72 -2.84 4.64
N LEU A 111 -20.66 -1.60 4.13
CA LEU A 111 -19.67 -0.63 4.59
C LEU A 111 -20.03 -0.12 5.99
N ALA A 112 -19.03 0.02 6.86
CA ALA A 112 -19.21 0.73 8.10
C ALA A 112 -19.11 2.26 7.87
N PRO A 113 -19.62 3.09 8.80
CA PRO A 113 -19.48 4.54 8.70
C PRO A 113 -18.02 4.97 8.59
N GLN A 114 -17.77 5.98 7.76
CA GLN A 114 -16.46 6.59 7.57
C GLN A 114 -16.62 8.10 7.38
N SER A 115 -15.61 8.88 7.79
CA SER A 115 -15.60 10.32 7.54
C SER A 115 -15.47 10.63 6.04
N ARG A 116 -15.69 11.89 5.65
CA ARG A 116 -15.51 12.32 4.25
C ARG A 116 -14.06 12.15 3.81
N GLU A 117 -13.10 12.44 4.69
CA GLU A 117 -11.67 12.31 4.44
C GLU A 117 -11.28 10.83 4.29
N GLU A 118 -11.85 9.95 5.12
CA GLU A 118 -11.64 8.50 5.02
C GLU A 118 -12.23 7.93 3.73
N ALA A 119 -13.43 8.34 3.34
CA ALA A 119 -14.06 7.89 2.10
C ALA A 119 -13.26 8.30 0.85
N VAL A 120 -12.56 9.45 0.89
CA VAL A 120 -11.64 9.87 -0.19
C VAL A 120 -10.44 8.93 -0.31
N VAL A 121 -9.95 8.37 0.80
CA VAL A 121 -8.81 7.43 0.80
C VAL A 121 -9.26 6.00 0.53
N ASN A 122 -10.28 5.52 1.24
CA ASN A 122 -10.75 4.14 1.21
C ASN A 122 -11.62 3.83 -0.02
N GLY A 123 -12.26 4.86 -0.56
CA GLY A 123 -13.34 4.72 -1.53
C GLY A 123 -14.66 4.34 -0.87
N THR A 124 -15.71 4.29 -1.70
CA THR A 124 -17.07 3.90 -1.32
C THR A 124 -17.57 2.70 -2.11
N ASN A 125 -16.70 2.04 -2.88
CA ASN A 125 -17.05 0.85 -3.63
C ASN A 125 -17.16 -0.34 -2.68
N ASN A 126 -18.36 -0.91 -2.58
CA ASN A 126 -18.65 -2.06 -1.74
C ASN A 126 -18.59 -3.40 -2.49
N GLN A 127 -18.08 -3.41 -3.72
CA GLN A 127 -17.96 -4.60 -4.55
C GLN A 127 -16.50 -5.03 -4.62
N ILE A 128 -16.26 -6.31 -4.31
CA ILE A 128 -14.92 -6.90 -4.32
C ILE A 128 -14.88 -7.98 -5.40
N THR A 129 -13.98 -7.81 -6.36
CA THR A 129 -13.79 -8.78 -7.45
C THR A 129 -13.29 -10.12 -6.93
N ILE A 130 -13.88 -11.20 -7.43
CA ILE A 130 -13.46 -12.57 -7.18
C ILE A 130 -12.43 -12.95 -8.25
N ASN A 131 -11.28 -13.45 -7.82
CA ASN A 131 -10.23 -13.92 -8.70
C ASN A 131 -10.55 -15.34 -9.20
N HIS A 132 -11.33 -15.42 -10.27
CA HIS A 132 -11.62 -16.66 -10.97
C HIS A 132 -10.44 -17.05 -11.86
N SER A 133 -10.06 -18.33 -11.81
CA SER A 133 -9.29 -18.90 -12.91
C SER A 133 -10.23 -19.13 -14.09
N GLN A 134 -9.78 -18.90 -15.34
CA GLN A 134 -10.59 -19.07 -16.56
C GLN A 134 -11.32 -20.43 -16.66
N LEU A 135 -10.82 -21.45 -15.95
CA LEU A 135 -11.32 -22.82 -15.99
C LEU A 135 -12.11 -23.24 -14.75
N ARG A 136 -12.09 -22.45 -13.66
CA ARG A 136 -12.75 -22.82 -12.40
C ARG A 136 -13.32 -21.58 -11.70
N ARG A 137 -14.65 -21.59 -11.59
CA ARG A 137 -15.37 -20.69 -10.70
C ARG A 137 -15.30 -21.20 -9.26
N ARG A 138 -15.14 -20.28 -8.31
CA ARG A 138 -15.02 -20.59 -6.88
C ARG A 138 -15.75 -19.55 -6.03
N TYR A 139 -16.12 -19.94 -4.82
CA TYR A 139 -16.49 -18.97 -3.79
C TYR A 139 -15.31 -18.04 -3.48
N PRO A 140 -15.57 -16.79 -3.06
CA PRO A 140 -14.52 -15.90 -2.58
C PRO A 140 -13.80 -16.51 -1.36
N VAL A 141 -12.48 -16.30 -1.29
CA VAL A 141 -11.65 -16.63 -0.12
C VAL A 141 -11.17 -15.32 0.47
N VAL A 142 -11.52 -15.13 1.75
CA VAL A 142 -11.14 -13.98 2.55
C VAL A 142 -10.31 -14.48 3.73
N VAL A 143 -9.18 -13.83 4.00
CA VAL A 143 -8.31 -14.16 5.13
C VAL A 143 -8.46 -13.10 6.22
N LEU A 144 -8.88 -13.52 7.41
CA LEU A 144 -8.91 -12.66 8.60
C LEU A 144 -7.57 -12.75 9.35
N LEU A 145 -6.97 -11.59 9.62
CA LEU A 145 -5.75 -11.44 10.41
C LEU A 145 -6.08 -10.78 11.72
N ASP A 146 -5.96 -11.55 12.80
CA ASP A 146 -6.18 -11.10 14.17
C ASP A 146 -4.92 -11.34 15.01
N GLY A 147 -4.46 -10.31 15.72
CA GLY A 147 -3.28 -10.38 16.60
C GLY A 147 -1.92 -10.60 15.92
N VAL A 148 -1.76 -10.32 14.61
CA VAL A 148 -0.47 -10.48 13.93
C VAL A 148 0.42 -9.26 14.20
N VAL A 149 1.24 -9.32 15.26
CA VAL A 149 2.02 -8.18 15.76
C VAL A 149 3.34 -7.90 15.02
N ASP A 150 3.94 -8.91 14.39
CA ASP A 150 5.21 -8.75 13.69
C ASP A 150 5.00 -8.30 12.23
N PRO A 151 5.57 -7.15 11.79
CA PRO A 151 5.43 -6.66 10.42
C PRO A 151 6.04 -7.58 9.35
N GLY A 152 7.04 -8.39 9.71
CA GLY A 152 7.68 -9.36 8.82
C GLY A 152 6.72 -10.51 8.50
N ASN A 153 6.19 -11.14 9.53
CA ASN A 153 5.17 -12.18 9.45
C ASN A 153 3.92 -11.69 8.72
N LEU A 154 3.46 -10.48 9.05
CA LEU A 154 2.33 -9.87 8.37
C LEU A 154 2.56 -9.77 6.85
N GLY A 155 3.74 -9.27 6.44
CA GLY A 155 4.08 -9.18 5.02
C GLY A 155 4.22 -10.54 4.34
N ALA A 156 4.76 -11.54 5.03
CA ALA A 156 4.87 -12.91 4.52
C ALA A 156 3.48 -13.52 4.26
N ILE A 157 2.53 -13.36 5.21
CA ILE A 157 1.16 -13.83 5.05
C ILE A 157 0.47 -13.14 3.87
N ILE A 158 0.57 -11.81 3.78
CA ILE A 158 -0.02 -11.04 2.66
C ILE A 158 0.53 -11.53 1.31
N ARG A 159 1.85 -11.76 1.23
CA ARG A 159 2.49 -12.24 0.01
C ARG A 159 1.99 -13.63 -0.39
N SER A 160 1.91 -14.56 0.57
CA SER A 160 1.39 -15.90 0.34
C SER A 160 -0.08 -15.87 -0.08
N ALA A 161 -0.92 -15.08 0.60
CA ALA A 161 -2.32 -14.89 0.26
C ALA A 161 -2.49 -14.37 -1.18
N TYR A 162 -1.67 -13.39 -1.58
CA TYR A 162 -1.69 -12.87 -2.94
C TYR A 162 -1.33 -13.94 -3.97
N TYR A 163 -0.25 -14.68 -3.73
CA TYR A 163 0.21 -15.75 -4.62
C TYR A 163 -0.83 -16.88 -4.77
N LEU A 164 -1.49 -17.24 -3.66
CA LEU A 164 -2.54 -18.27 -3.63
C LEU A 164 -3.90 -17.80 -4.17
N GLY A 165 -4.01 -16.53 -4.59
CA GLY A 165 -5.22 -15.99 -5.21
C GLY A 165 -6.35 -15.67 -4.23
N VAL A 166 -6.04 -15.37 -2.96
CA VAL A 166 -7.01 -14.81 -1.98
C VAL A 166 -7.62 -13.52 -2.52
N ASP A 167 -8.91 -13.26 -2.26
CA ASP A 167 -9.63 -12.11 -2.83
C ASP A 167 -9.55 -10.86 -1.94
N ALA A 168 -9.56 -11.05 -0.63
CA ALA A 168 -9.46 -9.99 0.35
C ALA A 168 -8.77 -10.43 1.65
N ILE A 169 -8.15 -9.46 2.33
CA ILE A 169 -7.62 -9.61 3.68
C ILE A 169 -8.40 -8.67 4.61
N VAL A 170 -8.90 -9.22 5.72
CA VAL A 170 -9.53 -8.47 6.80
C VAL A 170 -8.53 -8.33 7.94
N PHE A 171 -8.35 -7.12 8.48
CA PHE A 171 -7.51 -6.87 9.66
C PHE A 171 -8.39 -6.59 10.86
N ALA A 172 -8.27 -7.34 11.96
CA ALA A 172 -9.14 -7.20 13.14
C ALA A 172 -8.96 -5.90 13.97
N GLY A 173 -8.20 -4.92 13.46
CA GLY A 173 -8.15 -3.54 13.97
C GLY A 173 -7.36 -3.33 15.27
N ARG A 174 -7.54 -4.17 16.29
CA ARG A 174 -6.90 -4.05 17.60
C ARG A 174 -5.84 -5.15 17.72
N ASN A 175 -4.59 -4.79 18.02
CA ASN A 175 -3.43 -5.69 18.23
C ASN A 175 -2.70 -6.28 17.00
N SER A 176 -2.97 -5.81 15.77
CA SER A 176 -2.16 -6.20 14.61
C SER A 176 -1.11 -5.13 14.25
N ALA A 177 0.02 -5.56 13.70
CA ALA A 177 1.08 -4.70 13.24
C ALA A 177 0.53 -3.69 12.21
N PRO A 178 0.94 -2.41 12.25
CA PRO A 178 0.53 -1.48 11.23
C PRO A 178 1.04 -1.95 9.86
N LEU A 179 0.23 -1.75 8.81
CA LEU A 179 0.65 -1.85 7.40
C LEU A 179 1.68 -0.75 7.07
N SER A 180 2.85 -0.89 7.68
CA SER A 180 3.98 0.04 7.65
C SER A 180 4.79 -0.14 6.37
N ALA A 181 5.70 0.80 6.11
CA ALA A 181 6.65 0.69 5.00
C ALA A 181 7.44 -0.64 5.02
N THR A 182 7.69 -1.21 6.20
CA THR A 182 8.33 -2.53 6.36
C THR A 182 7.42 -3.66 5.88
N ALA A 183 6.14 -3.66 6.29
CA ALA A 183 5.16 -4.66 5.83
C ALA A 183 4.94 -4.58 4.31
N VAL A 184 4.96 -3.37 3.74
CA VAL A 184 4.91 -3.15 2.28
C VAL A 184 6.16 -3.69 1.59
N LYS A 185 7.35 -3.46 2.17
CA LYS A 185 8.62 -4.01 1.67
C LYS A 185 8.60 -5.54 1.69
N SER A 186 8.12 -6.15 2.78
CA SER A 186 8.06 -7.60 2.97
C SER A 186 6.89 -8.28 2.25
N SER A 187 5.95 -7.53 1.68
CA SER A 187 4.88 -8.09 0.83
C SER A 187 5.17 -7.97 -0.66
N ALA A 188 6.22 -7.23 -1.07
CA ALA A 188 6.59 -6.88 -2.46
C ALA A 188 5.55 -6.06 -3.25
N ALA A 189 4.35 -5.92 -2.68
CA ALA A 189 3.28 -5.01 -3.02
C ALA A 189 2.11 -5.38 -2.09
N LEU A 190 1.15 -4.49 -1.88
CA LEU A 190 -0.15 -4.84 -1.31
C LEU A 190 -1.19 -4.70 -2.43
N PRO A 191 -1.33 -5.69 -3.34
CA PRO A 191 -2.30 -5.63 -4.44
C PRO A 191 -3.70 -6.02 -3.96
N LEU A 192 -3.81 -6.64 -2.78
CA LEU A 192 -5.04 -7.22 -2.24
C LEU A 192 -6.00 -6.18 -1.67
N ASN A 193 -7.29 -6.50 -1.74
CA ASN A 193 -8.32 -5.72 -1.07
C ASN A 193 -8.14 -5.83 0.44
N THR A 194 -8.06 -4.66 1.10
CA THR A 194 -7.81 -4.54 2.53
C THR A 194 -9.06 -4.05 3.21
N LEU A 195 -9.63 -4.87 4.08
CA LEU A 195 -10.86 -4.62 4.80
C LEU A 195 -10.55 -4.49 6.30
N ILE A 196 -11.29 -3.64 7.00
CA ILE A 196 -11.21 -3.49 8.45
C ILE A 196 -12.61 -3.52 9.05
N PRO A 197 -12.85 -4.22 10.18
CA PRO A 197 -14.12 -4.14 10.87
C PRO A 197 -14.31 -2.75 11.49
N PRO A 198 -15.55 -2.29 11.73
CA PRO A 198 -15.81 -1.11 12.55
C PRO A 198 -15.18 -1.31 13.94
N LEU A 199 -14.58 -0.23 14.45
CA LEU A 199 -14.02 -0.20 15.81
C LEU A 199 -15.12 -0.23 16.88
#